data_AF-A0A067DYE7-F1
#
_entry.id   AF-A0A067DYE7-F1
#
_cell.length_a   1.000
_cell.length_b   1.000
_cell.length_c   1.000
_cell.angle_alpha   90.00
_cell.angle_beta   90.00
_cell.angle_gamma   90.00
#
_symmetry.space_group_name_H-M   'P 1'
#
loop_
_entity.id
_entity.type
_entity.pdbx_description
1 polymer ?
#
loop_
_entity_poly.entity_id
_entity_poly.type
_entity_poly.pdbx_seq_one_letter_code
_entity_poly.pdbx_strand_id
1 'polypeptide(L)' 'MVGMALACSLASMPLTKHLSVAIIDSNPALGKSNFIKKEDPPDPRVSTVTPATISFFKEIGAWQYVQQHRHAYFDKMQ' A
#
# COMPACT_ATOMS: atom_id res chain seq x y z
N MET A 1 5.40 -0.62 3.05
CA MET A 1 4.68 -1.04 1.83
C MET A 1 4.75 -2.54 1.60
N VAL A 2 5.94 -3.15 1.47
CA VAL A 2 6.08 -4.57 1.07
C VAL A 2 5.53 -5.57 2.09
N GLY A 3 5.82 -5.42 3.39
CA GLY A 3 5.32 -6.36 4.41
C GLY A 3 3.80 -6.47 4.47
N MET A 4 3.11 -5.33 4.38
CA MET A 4 1.65 -5.27 4.29
C MET A 4 1.12 -5.92 3.01
N ALA A 5 1.76 -5.67 1.88
CA ALA A 5 1.39 -6.28 0.59
C ALA A 5 1.46 -7.81 0.65
N LEU A 6 2.51 -8.36 1.27
CA LEU A 6 2.65 -9.80 1.47
C LEU A 6 1.55 -10.34 2.40
N ALA A 7 1.30 -9.68 3.53
CA ALA A 7 0.25 -10.11 4.46
C ALA A 7 -1.14 -10.13 3.80
N CYS A 8 -1.49 -9.10 3.03
CA CYS A 8 -2.72 -9.07 2.25
C CYS A 8 -2.75 -10.19 1.21
N SER A 9 -1.65 -10.44 0.49
CA SER A 9 -1.58 -11.53 -0.49
C SER A 9 -1.83 -12.90 0.16
N LEU A 10 -1.19 -13.18 1.30
CA LEU A 10 -1.41 -14.42 2.06
C LEU A 10 -2.86 -14.56 2.53
N ALA A 11 -3.50 -13.47 2.96
CA ALA A 11 -4.89 -13.48 3.40
C ALA A 11 -5.89 -13.63 2.24
N SER A 12 -5.56 -13.14 1.04
CA SER A 12 -6.42 -13.21 -0.14
C SER A 12 -6.33 -14.56 -0.88
N MET A 13 -5.24 -15.31 -0.73
CA MET A 13 -5.05 -16.59 -1.41
C MET A 13 -5.78 -17.75 -0.71
N PRO A 14 -6.58 -18.57 -1.42
CA PRO A 14 -7.33 -19.67 -0.82
C PRO A 14 -6.45 -20.67 -0.05
N LEU A 15 -5.23 -20.91 -0.55
CA LEU A 15 -4.28 -21.85 0.05
C LEU A 15 -3.70 -21.39 1.39
N THR A 16 -3.61 -20.08 1.63
CA THR A 16 -2.92 -19.50 2.80
C THR A 16 -3.83 -18.67 3.70
N LYS A 17 -5.09 -18.47 3.32
CA LYS A 17 -6.07 -17.68 4.09
C LYS A 17 -6.31 -18.19 5.52
N HIS A 18 -6.02 -19.46 5.78
CA HIS A 18 -6.13 -20.06 7.11
C HIS A 18 -4.94 -19.71 8.04
N LEU A 19 -3.88 -19.11 7.51
CA LEU A 19 -2.70 -18.72 8.29
C LEU A 19 -2.99 -17.46 9.11
N SER A 20 -2.59 -17.48 10.39
CA SER A 20 -2.56 -16.29 11.22
C SER A 20 -1.25 -15.54 10.97
N VAL A 21 -1.35 -14.33 10.43
CA VAL A 21 -0.18 -13.50 10.07
C VAL A 21 -0.12 -12.31 11.03
N ALA A 22 0.98 -12.22 11.79
CA ALA A 22 1.28 -11.07 12.64
C ALA A 22 2.23 -10.11 11.90
N ILE A 23 1.92 -8.82 11.88
CA ILE A 23 2.78 -7.77 11.35
C ILE A 23 3.46 -7.08 12.52
N ILE A 24 4.79 -7.11 12.55
CA ILE A 24 5.61 -6.45 13.57
C ILE A 24 6.39 -5.34 12.88
N ASP A 25 6.14 -4.10 13.28
CA ASP A 25 6.83 -2.92 12.77
C ASP A 25 7.17 -2.02 13.95
N SER A 26 8.47 -1.70 14.09
CA SER A 26 8.99 -0.86 15.17
C SER A 26 8.89 0.63 14.88
N ASN A 27 8.28 1.02 13.75
CA ASN A 27 8.16 2.41 13.35
C ASN A 27 7.26 3.20 14.31
N PRO A 28 7.80 4.19 15.05
CA PRO A 28 7.01 4.99 15.98
C PRO A 28 5.88 5.79 15.32
N ALA A 29 5.95 5.99 13.99
CA ALA A 29 4.89 6.66 13.23
C ALA A 29 3.58 5.87 13.17
N LEU A 30 3.60 4.55 13.36
CA LEU A 30 2.38 3.73 13.38
C LEU A 30 1.49 4.03 14.59
N GLY A 31 2.08 4.45 15.71
CA GLY A 31 1.33 4.89 16.89
C GLY A 31 0.80 6.32 16.79
N LYS A 32 1.25 7.09 15.79
CA LYS A 32 0.77 8.44 15.54
C LYS A 32 -0.36 8.38 14.54
N SER A 33 -1.57 8.65 14.99
CA SER A 33 -2.78 8.88 14.17
C SER A 33 -2.67 10.20 13.37
N ASN A 34 -1.54 10.42 12.70
CA ASN A 34 -1.36 11.55 11.82
C ASN A 34 -1.90 11.15 10.46
N PHE A 35 -3.22 11.26 10.31
CA PHE A 35 -3.84 11.24 8.99
C PHE A 35 -3.23 12.37 8.16
N ILE A 36 -2.54 12.02 7.08
CA ILE A 36 -2.02 13.01 6.13
C ILE A 36 -3.23 13.73 5.54
N LYS A 37 -3.43 15.01 5.90
CA LYS A 37 -4.53 15.77 5.33
C LYS A 37 -4.25 15.98 3.85
N LYS A 38 -5.30 15.89 3.02
CA LYS A 38 -5.20 16.11 1.57
C LYS A 38 -4.81 17.56 1.21
N GLU A 39 -4.66 18.44 2.18
CA GLU A 39 -4.29 19.85 2.02
C GLU A 39 -2.80 20.11 2.31
N ASP A 40 -2.14 19.26 3.10
CA ASP A 40 -0.73 19.42 3.46
C ASP A 40 0.19 19.15 2.27
N PRO A 41 1.44 19.64 2.19
CA PRO A 41 2.37 19.21 1.14
C PRO A 41 2.58 17.68 1.13
N PRO A 42 2.74 17.02 -0.03
CA PRO A 42 3.02 15.58 -0.06
C PRO A 42 4.37 15.28 0.61
N ASP A 43 4.47 14.14 1.28
CA ASP A 43 5.75 13.64 1.80
C ASP A 43 6.71 13.44 0.61
N PRO A 44 7.97 13.92 0.68
CA PRO A 44 8.94 13.76 -0.40
C PRO A 44 9.25 12.29 -0.72
N ARG A 45 8.98 11.36 0.21
CA ARG A 45 9.16 9.92 0.03
C ARG A 45 7.97 9.31 -0.71
N VAL A 46 7.90 9.60 -2.00
CA VAL A 46 6.97 8.93 -2.93
C VAL A 46 7.60 7.68 -3.53
N SER A 47 6.79 6.74 -4.00
CA SER A 47 7.25 5.58 -4.76
C SER A 47 6.45 5.44 -6.04
N THR A 48 7.14 5.20 -7.15
CA THR A 48 6.53 4.91 -8.44
C THR A 48 6.03 3.47 -8.46
N VAL A 49 4.78 3.25 -8.82
CA VAL A 49 4.21 1.91 -8.97
C VAL A 49 4.20 1.49 -10.43
N THR A 50 4.69 0.28 -10.71
CA THR A 50 4.71 -0.29 -12.06
C THR A 50 3.34 -0.88 -12.42
N PRO A 51 3.03 -1.10 -13.71
CA PRO A 51 1.81 -1.80 -14.11
C PRO A 51 1.62 -3.15 -13.42
N ALA A 52 2.70 -3.91 -13.20
CA ALA A 52 2.65 -5.17 -12.46
C ALA A 52 2.19 -4.98 -11.00
N THR A 53 2.67 -3.93 -10.33
CA THR A 53 2.26 -3.59 -8.96
C THR A 53 0.79 -3.18 -8.91
N ILE A 54 0.32 -2.43 -9.94
CA ILE A 54 -1.09 -2.04 -10.07
C ILE A 54 -1.97 -3.28 -10.23
N SER A 55 -1.59 -4.22 -11.10
CA SER A 55 -2.33 -5.48 -11.29
C SER A 55 -2.41 -6.28 -10.00
N PHE A 56 -1.28 -6.43 -9.29
CA PHE A 56 -1.24 -7.10 -8.00
C PHE A 56 -2.18 -6.44 -6.96
N PHE A 57 -2.18 -5.10 -6.87
CA PHE A 57 -3.10 -4.39 -5.97
C PHE A 57 -4.57 -4.52 -6.35
N LYS A 58 -4.89 -4.71 -7.63
CA LYS A 58 -6.26 -5.01 -8.07
C LYS A 58 -6.67 -6.42 -7.64
N GLU A 59 -5.79 -7.40 -7.80
CA GLU A 59 -6.05 -8.81 -7.42
C GLU A 59 -6.34 -8.96 -5.92
N ILE A 60 -5.59 -8.26 -5.06
CA ILE A 60 -5.82 -8.28 -3.59
C ILE A 60 -6.91 -7.30 -3.14
N GLY A 61 -7.55 -6.55 -4.04
CA GLY A 61 -8.63 -5.60 -3.73
C GLY A 61 -8.18 -4.29 -3.06
N ALA A 62 -6.88 -4.00 -3.04
CA ALA A 62 -6.31 -2.81 -2.40
C ALA A 62 -6.26 -1.57 -3.30
N TRP A 63 -6.34 -1.74 -4.63
CA TRP A 63 -6.14 -0.64 -5.59
C TRP A 63 -7.10 0.54 -5.40
N GLN A 64 -8.35 0.27 -5.04
CA GLN A 64 -9.37 1.29 -4.76
C GLN A 64 -8.92 2.31 -3.70
N TYR A 65 -8.19 1.87 -2.67
CA TYR A 65 -7.71 2.74 -1.60
C TYR A 65 -6.59 3.66 -2.08
N VAL A 66 -5.77 3.21 -3.03
CA VAL A 66 -4.73 4.06 -3.65
C VAL A 66 -5.37 5.17 -4.49
N GLN A 67 -6.41 4.82 -5.27
CA GLN A 67 -7.12 5.78 -6.12
C GLN A 67 -7.88 6.85 -5.32
N GLN A 68 -8.36 6.52 -4.12
CA GLN A 68 -9.04 7.47 -3.24
C GLN A 68 -8.08 8.52 -2.63
N HIS A 69 -6.79 8.19 -2.55
CA HIS A 69 -5.77 9.04 -1.97
C HIS A 69 -4.92 9.75 -3.04
N ARG A 70 -3.91 10.49 -2.59
CA ARG A 70 -3.00 11.25 -3.46
C ARG A 70 -2.16 10.33 -4.32
N HIS A 71 -2.31 10.45 -5.63
CA HIS A 71 -1.51 9.77 -6.64
C HIS A 71 -1.34 10.70 -7.85
N ALA A 72 -0.27 10.50 -8.62
CA ALA A 72 -0.04 11.21 -9.87
C ALA A 72 0.26 10.18 -10.96
N TYR A 73 -0.41 10.32 -12.10
CA TYR A 73 -0.08 9.56 -13.30
C TYR A 73 1.04 10.29 -14.04
N PHE A 74 1.96 9.52 -14.61
CA PHE A 74 3.04 10.04 -15.44
C PHE A 74 3.34 9.02 -16.55
N ASP A 75 3.59 9.53 -17.76
CA ASP A 75 3.83 8.69 -18.94
C ASP A 75 5.32 8.34 -19.13
N LYS A 76 6.21 8.97 -18.37
CA LYS A 76 7.66 8.77 -18.42
C LYS A 76 8.25 8.78 -17.00
N MET A 77 9.12 7.83 -16.70
CA MET A 77 9.99 7.94 -15.50
C MET A 77 10.98 9.08 -15.75
N GLN A 78 11.16 9.93 -14.74
CA GLN A 78 12.12 11.03 -14.75
C GLN A 78 13.46 10.59 -14.19
#